data_AF-A0A9K3I8U9-F1
#
_entry.id   AF-A0A9K3I8U9-F1
#
_cell.length_a   1.000
_cell.length_b   1.000
_cell.length_c   1.000
_cell.angle_alpha   90.00
_cell.angle_beta   90.00
_cell.angle_gamma   90.00
#
_symmetry.space_group_name_H-M   'P 1'
#
loop_
_entity.id
_entity.type
_entity.pdbx_description
1 polymer ?
#
loop_
_entity_poly.entity_id
_entity_poly.type
_entity_poly.pdbx_seq_one_letter_code
_entity_poly.pdbx_strand_id
1 'polypeptide(L)'
;MVQLSTTMPSMDPANYAWACTGDPVTNQIIFKIMILEGKEAAEASNYISCNSNMEPGAFTLYPKMFPVRPLLSTNRSTKQAGHFWKSDSTCLKWLDQQSTCSVIYVAFGSLTVFDQHQFKELAVGLELTNKPFLDSVIVFTCRHNSLLQISYIYVK
;
A
#
# COMPACT_ATOMS: atom_id res chain seq x y z
N MET A 1 15.22 -15.27 -11.82
CA MET A 1 14.48 -14.39 -12.74
C MET A 1 13.45 -15.20 -13.49
N VAL A 2 12.17 -14.82 -13.39
CA VAL A 2 11.02 -15.50 -14.00
C VAL A 2 10.27 -14.48 -14.86
N GLN A 3 9.92 -14.86 -16.08
CA GLN A 3 9.17 -14.03 -17.00
C GLN A 3 7.88 -14.75 -17.41
N LEU A 4 6.73 -14.10 -17.17
CA LEU A 4 5.41 -14.70 -17.42
C LEU A 4 4.96 -14.57 -18.88
N SER A 5 5.43 -13.54 -19.59
CA SER A 5 5.18 -13.29 -21.01
C SER A 5 6.31 -12.45 -21.58
N THR A 6 6.56 -12.56 -22.88
CA THR A 6 7.54 -11.74 -23.62
C THR A 6 7.24 -10.25 -23.55
N THR A 7 5.99 -9.87 -23.31
CA THR A 7 5.54 -8.47 -23.16
C THR A 7 5.55 -7.98 -21.71
N MET A 8 6.05 -8.77 -20.77
CA MET A 8 6.11 -8.44 -19.34
C MET A 8 7.56 -8.41 -18.85
N PRO A 9 7.89 -7.57 -17.87
CA PRO A 9 9.23 -7.55 -17.28
C PRO A 9 9.52 -8.89 -16.59
N SER A 10 10.79 -9.30 -16.63
CA SER A 10 11.26 -10.40 -15.79
C SER A 10 11.29 -9.96 -14.33
N MET A 11 10.85 -10.83 -13.43
CA MET A 11 10.79 -10.57 -12.00
C MET A 11 11.70 -11.54 -11.24
N ASP A 12 12.35 -11.03 -10.19
CA ASP A 12 13.05 -11.87 -9.23
C ASP A 12 12.01 -12.54 -8.32
N PRO A 13 11.98 -13.88 -8.18
CA PRO A 13 11.11 -14.54 -7.23
C PRO A 13 11.21 -14.05 -5.78
N ALA A 14 12.36 -13.47 -5.39
CA ALA A 14 12.51 -12.84 -4.07
C ALA A 14 11.59 -11.62 -3.88
N ASN A 15 11.15 -10.97 -4.96
CA ASN A 15 10.28 -9.80 -4.93
C ASN A 15 8.78 -10.13 -5.08
N TYR A 16 8.42 -11.42 -5.13
CA TYR A 16 7.01 -11.79 -5.14
C TYR A 16 6.32 -11.42 -3.83
N ALA A 17 5.06 -10.98 -3.92
CA ALA A 17 4.29 -10.51 -2.76
C ALA A 17 4.17 -11.55 -1.63
N TRP A 18 4.19 -12.84 -1.96
CA TRP A 18 4.16 -13.95 -1.00
C TRP A 18 5.54 -14.39 -0.50
N ALA A 19 6.62 -13.84 -1.06
CA ALA A 19 7.99 -14.16 -0.68
C ALA A 19 8.65 -13.04 0.16
N CYS A 20 8.12 -11.81 0.08
CA CYS A 20 8.73 -10.62 0.63
C CYS A 20 8.42 -10.31 2.11
N THR A 21 7.82 -11.24 2.87
CA THR A 21 7.49 -10.99 4.29
C THR A 21 8.63 -11.30 5.26
N GLY A 22 9.65 -12.03 4.82
CA GLY A 22 10.77 -12.45 5.66
C GLY A 22 10.46 -13.60 6.63
N ASP A 23 9.20 -14.03 6.76
CA ASP A 23 8.80 -15.18 7.58
C ASP A 23 8.30 -16.34 6.70
N PRO A 24 8.95 -17.52 6.71
CA PRO A 24 8.56 -18.65 5.87
C PRO A 24 7.13 -19.16 6.12
N VAL A 25 6.63 -19.09 7.35
CA VAL A 25 5.26 -19.54 7.68
C VAL A 25 4.24 -18.57 7.07
N THR A 26 4.43 -17.27 7.29
CA THR A 26 3.60 -16.22 6.69
C THR A 26 3.64 -16.26 5.17
N ASN A 27 4.83 -16.48 4.57
CA ASN A 27 4.98 -16.66 3.13
C ASN A 27 4.11 -17.82 2.59
N GLN A 28 4.10 -18.97 3.27
CA GLN A 28 3.26 -20.11 2.87
C GLN A 28 1.77 -19.79 2.98
N ILE A 29 1.35 -19.10 4.04
CA ILE A 29 -0.05 -18.69 4.25
C ILE A 29 -0.47 -17.71 3.15
N ILE A 30 0.33 -16.69 2.87
CA ILE A 30 0.05 -15.70 1.82
C ILE A 30 0.01 -16.37 0.45
N PHE A 31 0.93 -17.27 0.15
CA PHE A 31 0.91 -18.00 -1.12
C PHE A 31 -0.38 -18.81 -1.27
N LYS A 32 -0.81 -19.52 -0.23
CA LYS A 32 -2.05 -20.30 -0.26
C LYS A 32 -3.27 -19.40 -0.50
N ILE A 33 -3.41 -18.33 0.28
CA ILE A 33 -4.58 -17.45 0.23
C ILE A 33 -4.57 -16.59 -1.05
N MET A 34 -3.48 -15.87 -1.32
CA MET A 34 -3.47 -14.91 -2.43
C MET A 34 -3.30 -15.56 -3.79
N ILE A 35 -2.55 -16.66 -3.88
CA ILE A 35 -2.20 -17.28 -5.17
C ILE A 35 -3.05 -18.51 -5.46
N LEU A 36 -3.12 -19.49 -4.55
CA LEU A 36 -3.87 -20.72 -4.84
C LEU A 36 -5.38 -20.47 -4.84
N GLU A 37 -5.93 -19.92 -3.75
CA GLU A 37 -7.36 -19.60 -3.69
C GLU A 37 -7.74 -18.50 -4.68
N GLY A 38 -6.87 -17.49 -4.86
CA GLY A 38 -7.05 -16.45 -5.88
C GLY A 38 -7.11 -17.00 -7.30
N LYS A 39 -6.27 -18.00 -7.63
CA LYS A 39 -6.31 -18.69 -8.92
C LYS A 39 -7.61 -19.46 -9.10
N GLU A 40 -8.04 -20.24 -8.11
CA GLU A 40 -9.30 -20.99 -8.17
C GLU A 40 -10.49 -20.05 -8.39
N ALA A 41 -10.54 -18.93 -7.66
CA ALA A 41 -11.56 -17.90 -7.83
C ALA A 41 -11.50 -17.26 -9.24
N ALA A 42 -10.31 -16.97 -9.75
CA ALA A 42 -10.11 -16.43 -11.09
C ALA A 42 -10.59 -17.40 -12.18
N GLU A 43 -10.31 -18.70 -12.04
CA GLU A 43 -10.74 -19.74 -12.97
C GLU A 43 -12.28 -19.91 -12.98
N ALA A 44 -12.89 -19.90 -11.80
CA ALA A 44 -14.34 -19.99 -11.62
C ALA A 44 -15.08 -18.71 -12.07
N SER A 45 -14.40 -17.57 -12.14
CA SER A 45 -15.00 -16.31 -12.57
C SER A 45 -15.24 -16.25 -14.08
N ASN A 46 -16.33 -15.58 -14.47
CA ASN A 46 -16.58 -15.21 -15.86
C ASN A 46 -15.73 -13.99 -16.28
N TYR A 47 -15.50 -13.07 -15.34
CA TYR A 47 -14.80 -11.82 -15.55
C TYR A 47 -13.98 -11.46 -14.31
N ILE A 48 -12.81 -10.88 -14.50
CA ILE A 48 -11.94 -10.34 -13.46
C ILE A 48 -11.82 -8.84 -13.71
N SER A 49 -12.19 -8.02 -12.74
CA SER A 49 -11.96 -6.58 -12.83
C SER A 49 -10.57 -6.22 -12.30
N CYS A 50 -9.81 -5.44 -13.08
CA CYS A 50 -8.50 -4.94 -12.68
C CYS A 50 -8.54 -3.41 -12.67
N ASN A 51 -8.24 -2.79 -11.54
CA ASN A 51 -8.22 -1.33 -11.40
C ASN A 51 -6.94 -0.70 -11.97
N SER A 52 -6.59 -1.02 -13.21
CA SER A 52 -5.42 -0.50 -13.92
C SER A 52 -5.68 -0.54 -15.42
N ASN A 53 -5.07 0.40 -16.15
CA ASN A 53 -5.00 0.38 -17.61
C ASN A 53 -3.55 0.35 -18.13
N MET A 54 -2.56 0.20 -17.24
CA MET A 54 -1.13 0.35 -17.56
C MET A 54 -0.40 -0.99 -17.78
N GLU A 55 -1.13 -2.12 -17.79
CA GLU A 55 -0.56 -3.47 -17.80
C GLU A 55 -1.01 -4.31 -19.04
N PRO A 56 -0.70 -3.87 -20.28
CA PRO A 56 -1.20 -4.52 -21.50
C PRO A 56 -0.77 -5.99 -21.63
N GLY A 57 0.43 -6.32 -21.16
CA GLY A 57 0.92 -7.70 -21.16
C GLY A 57 0.07 -8.62 -20.27
N ALA A 58 -0.39 -8.12 -19.13
CA ALA A 58 -1.21 -8.89 -18.20
C ALA A 58 -2.62 -9.16 -18.77
N PHE A 59 -3.23 -8.17 -19.45
CA PHE A 59 -4.54 -8.33 -20.10
C PHE A 59 -4.48 -9.26 -21.31
N THR A 60 -3.34 -9.31 -22.01
CA THR A 60 -3.12 -10.25 -23.11
C THR A 60 -2.97 -11.69 -22.58
N LEU A 61 -2.23 -11.87 -21.49
CA LEU A 61 -2.02 -13.17 -20.86
C LEU A 61 -3.30 -13.72 -20.20
N TYR A 62 -4.14 -12.84 -19.65
CA TYR A 62 -5.39 -13.20 -18.99
C TYR A 62 -6.58 -12.46 -19.63
N PRO A 63 -7.17 -13.00 -20.72
CA PRO A 63 -8.25 -12.33 -21.46
C PRO A 63 -9.54 -12.10 -20.67
N LYS A 64 -9.75 -12.85 -19.58
CA LYS A 64 -10.88 -12.64 -18.66
C LYS A 64 -10.70 -11.40 -17.77
N MET A 65 -9.51 -10.79 -17.75
CA MET A 65 -9.18 -9.64 -16.92
C MET A 65 -9.36 -8.33 -17.69
N PHE A 66 -10.25 -7.48 -17.19
CA PHE A 66 -10.62 -6.23 -17.86
C PHE A 66 -10.11 -5.02 -17.08
N PRO A 67 -9.45 -4.08 -17.77
CA PRO A 67 -9.03 -2.82 -17.17
C PRO A 67 -10.26 -1.97 -16.87
N VAL A 68 -10.51 -1.75 -15.59
CA VAL A 68 -11.41 -0.71 -15.11
C VAL A 68 -10.53 0.52 -14.90
N ARG A 69 -10.92 1.65 -15.51
CA ARG A 69 -10.27 2.95 -15.27
C ARG A 69 -10.06 3.16 -13.77
N PRO A 70 -9.00 3.88 -13.34
CA PRO A 70 -8.76 4.14 -11.93
C PRO A 70 -10.05 4.51 -11.21
N LEU A 71 -10.53 3.59 -10.39
CA LEU A 71 -11.70 3.75 -9.57
C LEU A 71 -11.32 4.72 -8.46
N LEU A 72 -11.41 6.01 -8.79
CA LEU A 72 -11.21 7.07 -7.84
C LEU A 72 -12.39 7.06 -6.88
N SER A 73 -12.09 7.10 -5.58
CA SER A 73 -13.10 7.33 -4.55
C SER A 73 -13.72 8.71 -4.79
N THR A 74 -14.92 8.74 -5.37
CA THR A 74 -15.58 9.99 -5.83
C THR A 74 -16.65 10.50 -4.86
N ASN A 75 -16.87 9.84 -3.72
CA ASN A 75 -17.91 10.25 -2.77
C ASN A 75 -17.32 10.69 -1.43
N ARG A 76 -17.38 12.01 -1.17
CA ARG A 76 -17.02 12.67 0.10
C ARG A 76 -18.09 12.55 1.21
N SER A 77 -19.23 11.89 0.96
CA SER A 77 -20.40 11.98 1.86
C SER A 77 -20.93 10.66 2.44
N THR A 78 -20.43 9.50 2.01
CA THR A 78 -20.85 8.20 2.56
C THR A 78 -19.67 7.56 3.25
N LYS A 79 -19.83 7.15 4.52
CA LYS A 79 -18.83 6.40 5.33
C LYS A 79 -17.96 5.53 4.42
N GLN A 80 -16.75 6.01 4.14
CA GLN A 80 -15.86 5.31 3.22
C GLN A 80 -15.50 3.98 3.88
N ALA A 81 -15.91 2.88 3.25
CA ALA A 81 -15.58 1.54 3.71
C ALA A 81 -14.05 1.42 3.78
N GLY A 82 -13.53 0.95 4.92
CA GLY A 82 -12.09 0.84 5.17
C GLY A 82 -11.44 2.00 5.93
N HIS A 83 -12.16 3.10 6.21
CA HIS A 83 -11.69 4.09 7.18
C HIS A 83 -12.01 3.62 8.61
N PHE A 84 -11.01 3.08 9.29
CA PHE A 84 -11.15 2.61 10.68
C PHE A 84 -11.27 3.74 11.70
N TRP A 85 -10.97 4.98 11.30
CA TRP A 85 -10.88 6.14 12.19
C TRP A 85 -11.76 7.30 11.71
N LYS A 86 -12.21 8.15 12.64
CA LYS A 86 -12.90 9.39 12.30
C LYS A 86 -11.95 10.27 11.48
N SER A 87 -12.49 10.84 10.40
CA SER A 87 -11.74 11.79 9.59
C SER A 87 -11.38 13.01 10.45
N ASP A 88 -10.08 13.26 10.60
CA ASP A 88 -9.56 14.51 11.14
C ASP A 88 -9.30 15.48 9.97
N SER A 89 -9.86 16.68 10.08
CA SER A 89 -9.70 17.75 9.08
C SER A 89 -8.66 18.79 9.48
N THR A 90 -8.02 18.65 10.67
CA THR A 90 -6.96 19.55 11.13
C THR A 90 -5.79 19.61 10.15
N CYS A 91 -5.42 18.46 9.56
CA CYS A 91 -4.36 18.39 8.56
C CYS A 91 -4.69 19.17 7.28
N LEU A 92 -5.96 19.23 6.88
CA LEU A 92 -6.39 20.02 5.72
C LEU A 92 -6.21 21.52 5.98
N LYS A 93 -6.59 21.99 7.17
CA LYS A 93 -6.36 23.40 7.57
C LYS A 93 -4.88 23.76 7.63
N TRP A 94 -4.02 22.83 8.05
CA TRP A 94 -2.58 23.04 8.03
C TRP A 94 -2.03 23.06 6.59
N LEU A 95 -2.51 22.18 5.71
CA LEU A 95 -2.15 22.17 4.28
C LEU A 95 -2.53 23.49 3.59
N ASP A 96 -3.69 24.07 3.92
CA ASP A 96 -4.16 25.35 3.38
C ASP A 96 -3.22 26.52 3.71
N GLN A 97 -2.35 26.38 4.72
CA GLN A 97 -1.38 27.41 5.12
C GLN A 97 -0.02 27.27 4.41
N GLN A 98 0.22 26.16 3.71
CA GLN A 98 1.48 25.87 3.03
C GLN A 98 1.48 26.44 1.61
N SER A 99 2.67 26.75 1.07
CA SER A 99 2.79 27.17 -0.32
C SER A 99 2.50 26.02 -1.28
N THR A 100 2.02 26.33 -2.48
CA THR A 100 1.68 25.32 -3.49
C THR A 100 2.88 24.43 -3.81
N CYS A 101 2.67 23.11 -3.87
CA CYS A 101 3.71 22.11 -4.17
C CYS A 101 4.92 22.12 -3.22
N SER A 102 4.75 22.58 -1.97
CA SER A 102 5.83 22.63 -0.97
C SER A 102 5.88 21.46 0.01
N VAL A 103 4.74 20.78 0.20
CA VAL A 103 4.57 19.73 1.22
C VAL A 103 4.93 18.36 0.66
N ILE A 104 5.70 17.59 1.44
CA ILE A 104 5.97 16.17 1.16
C ILE A 104 4.86 15.33 1.78
N TYR A 105 4.15 14.52 0.98
CA TYR A 105 3.23 13.51 1.50
C TYR A 105 3.93 12.17 1.65
N VAL A 106 3.86 11.58 2.84
CA VAL A 106 4.49 10.31 3.18
C VAL A 106 3.42 9.30 3.58
N ALA A 107 3.38 8.18 2.87
CA ALA A 107 2.46 7.08 3.15
C ALA A 107 3.04 5.75 2.65
N PHE A 108 3.09 4.76 3.53
CA PHE A 108 3.53 3.41 3.21
C PHE A 108 2.36 2.40 3.22
N GLY A 109 1.12 2.88 3.24
CA GLY A 109 -0.07 2.04 3.33
C GLY A 109 -0.30 1.45 4.72
N SER A 110 -1.38 0.69 4.87
CA SER A 110 -1.87 0.18 6.17
C SER A 110 -1.20 -1.10 6.66
N LEU A 111 -0.36 -1.73 5.83
CA LEU A 111 0.28 -3.01 6.12
C LEU A 111 1.80 -2.90 6.33
N THR A 112 2.36 -1.69 6.25
CA THR A 112 3.80 -1.51 6.42
C THR A 112 4.20 -1.65 7.89
N VAL A 113 5.30 -2.38 8.11
CA VAL A 113 5.94 -2.55 9.41
C VAL A 113 7.33 -1.93 9.33
N PHE A 114 7.60 -0.98 10.22
CA PHE A 114 8.93 -0.42 10.43
C PHE A 114 9.48 -0.90 11.76
N ASP A 115 10.75 -1.30 11.78
CA ASP A 115 11.49 -1.33 13.03
C ASP A 115 11.83 0.09 13.52
N GLN A 116 12.29 0.20 14.76
CA GLN A 116 12.60 1.49 15.37
C GLN A 116 13.73 2.23 14.65
N HIS A 117 14.70 1.52 14.09
CA HIS A 117 15.83 2.11 13.38
C HIS A 117 15.37 2.70 12.05
N GLN A 118 14.62 1.93 11.25
CA GLN A 118 14.05 2.39 9.98
C GLN A 118 13.16 3.62 10.16
N PHE A 119 12.31 3.63 11.18
CA PHE A 119 11.46 4.78 11.48
C PHE A 119 12.29 6.02 11.89
N LYS A 120 13.34 5.82 12.69
CA LYS A 120 14.24 6.91 13.07
C LYS A 120 14.96 7.51 11.87
N GLU A 121 15.51 6.66 10.99
CA GLU A 121 16.20 7.12 9.77
C GLU A 121 15.23 7.85 8.82
N LEU A 122 13.99 7.37 8.69
CA LEU A 122 12.95 8.08 7.95
C LEU A 122 12.69 9.48 8.53
N ALA A 123 12.53 9.57 9.87
CA ALA A 123 12.29 10.84 10.54
C ALA A 123 13.46 11.83 10.38
N VAL A 124 14.70 11.36 10.55
CA VAL A 124 15.91 12.16 10.34
C VAL A 124 16.02 12.62 8.88
N GLY A 125 15.76 11.71 7.93
CA GLY A 125 15.76 12.03 6.50
C GLY A 125 14.77 13.12 6.14
N LEU A 126 13.54 13.05 6.68
CA LEU A 126 12.51 14.08 6.49
C LEU A 126 12.92 15.42 7.10
N GLU A 127 13.49 15.42 8.30
CA GLU A 127 13.98 16.64 8.96
C GLU A 127 15.07 17.34 8.15
N LEU A 128 16.01 16.57 7.58
CA LEU A 128 17.08 17.12 6.74
C LEU A 128 16.59 17.77 5.44
N THR A 129 15.38 17.47 4.97
CA THR A 129 14.82 18.13 3.78
C THR A 129 14.49 19.61 4.02
N ASN A 130 14.33 20.03 5.28
CA ASN A 130 13.83 21.36 5.65
C ASN A 130 12.54 21.74 4.90
N LYS A 131 11.69 20.76 4.60
CA LYS A 131 10.37 20.96 3.96
C LYS A 131 9.25 20.54 4.92
N PRO A 132 8.09 21.20 4.85
CA PRO A 132 6.91 20.73 5.55
C PRO A 132 6.53 19.34 5.02
N PHE A 133 6.13 18.44 5.92
CA PHE A 133 5.71 17.10 5.51
C PHE A 133 4.46 16.65 6.28
N LEU A 134 3.64 15.84 5.60
CA LEU A 134 2.46 15.20 6.14
C LEU A 134 2.67 13.69 6.10
N ASP A 135 2.77 13.08 7.27
CA ASP A 135 2.96 11.64 7.41
C ASP A 135 1.67 10.95 7.88
N SER A 136 1.34 9.84 7.20
CA SER A 136 0.19 8.97 7.54
C SER A 136 0.62 7.58 8.04
N VAL A 137 1.88 7.40 8.42
CA VAL A 137 2.41 6.14 8.94
C VAL A 137 1.67 5.68 10.19
N ILE A 138 1.08 4.48 10.09
CA ILE A 138 0.56 3.71 11.23
C ILE A 138 1.73 2.86 11.75
N VAL A 139 2.35 3.28 12.85
CA VAL A 139 3.43 2.48 13.46
C VAL A 139 2.84 1.37 14.32
N PHE A 140 2.98 0.11 13.89
CA PHE A 140 2.76 -1.04 14.77
C PHE A 140 4.06 -1.32 15.54
N THR A 141 4.23 -0.73 16.73
CA THR A 141 5.33 -1.13 17.61
C THR A 141 4.96 -2.44 18.33
N CYS A 142 5.63 -3.53 17.97
CA CYS A 142 5.51 -4.79 18.71
C CYS A 142 6.40 -4.71 19.96
N ARG A 143 5.95 -4.00 21.01
CA ARG A 143 6.54 -4.19 22.34
C ARG A 143 5.99 -5.47 22.93
N HIS A 144 6.88 -6.35 23.38
CA HIS A 144 6.55 -7.53 24.17
C HIS A 144 5.40 -7.22 25.14
N ASN A 145 4.21 -7.76 24.79
CA ASN A 145 3.05 -7.94 25.64
C ASN A 145 2.37 -6.73 26.31
N SER A 146 2.50 -5.50 25.81
CA SER A 146 1.65 -4.37 26.30
C SER A 146 1.57 -3.17 25.33
N LEU A 147 0.33 -2.84 24.96
CA LEU A 147 -0.18 -1.61 24.32
C LEU A 147 0.47 -1.17 22.98
N LEU A 148 -0.32 -1.32 21.92
CA LEU A 148 -0.15 -0.65 20.62
C LEU A 148 -0.16 0.87 20.83
N GLN A 149 1.00 1.52 20.81
CA GLN A 149 1.06 2.98 20.76
C GLN A 149 0.92 3.43 19.31
N ILE A 150 -0.30 3.74 18.91
CA ILE A 150 -0.61 4.40 17.63
C ILE A 150 -0.18 5.86 17.75
N SER A 151 0.92 6.23 17.10
CA SER A 151 1.28 7.63 16.94
C SER A 151 0.54 8.17 15.72
N TYR A 152 -0.34 9.14 15.91
CA TYR A 152 -1.05 9.82 14.83
C TYR A 152 -0.16 10.89 14.20
N ILE A 153 -0.29 11.02 12.87
CA ILE A 153 0.05 12.16 12.00
C ILE A 153 1.03 13.15 12.64
N TYR A 154 2.32 12.99 12.33
CA TYR A 154 3.30 14.02 12.65
C TYR A 154 3.19 15.13 11.60
N VAL A 155 2.85 16.33 12.06
CA VAL A 155 2.80 17.55 11.23
C VAL A 155 3.89 18.47 11.75
N LYS A 156 4.88 18.80 10.91
CA LYS A 156 5.93 19.79 11.19
C LYS A 156 6.04 20.77 10.03
#